data_AF-A0A851K1I4-F1
#
_entry.id   AF-A0A851K1I4-F1
#
_cell.length_a   1.000
_cell.length_b   1.000
_cell.length_c   1.000
_cell.angle_alpha   90.00
_cell.angle_beta   90.00
_cell.angle_gamma   90.00
#
_symmetry.space_group_name_H-M   'P 1'
#
loop_
_entity.id
_entity.type
_entity.pdbx_description
1 polymer ?
#
loop_
_entity_poly.entity_id
_entity_poly.type
_entity_poly.pdbx_seq_one_letter_code
_entity_poly.pdbx_strand_id
1 'polypeptide(L)'
;LILETMKRIVLLSQTIIDNQQKLHQKEQQLINIKKERLSLKKYGGQKLQQIHTMMKRQKEKNASVNVAETEKMLNKLEKERQMTTIIQNVFQNVIIGSKVNWAEDPSLKAIVLQLEKNVYLQ
;
A
#
# COMPACT_ATOMS: atom_id res chain seq x y z
N LEU A 1 -34.18 74.21 23.58
CA LEU A 1 -32.78 73.91 23.19
C LEU A 1 -32.14 72.84 24.09
N ILE A 2 -31.94 73.07 25.40
CA ILE A 2 -31.28 72.11 26.31
C ILE A 2 -31.96 70.74 26.35
N LEU A 3 -33.29 70.70 26.53
CA LEU A 3 -34.05 69.45 26.59
C LEU A 3 -33.95 68.62 25.30
N GLU A 4 -33.91 69.29 24.15
CA GLU A 4 -33.80 68.62 22.85
C GLU A 4 -32.40 68.01 22.66
N THR A 5 -31.35 68.73 23.07
CA THR A 5 -29.98 68.21 23.11
C THR A 5 -29.88 67.00 24.04
N MET A 6 -30.48 67.05 25.22
CA MET A 6 -30.52 65.91 26.15
C MET A 6 -31.20 64.68 25.54
N LYS A 7 -32.33 64.85 24.86
CA LYS A 7 -33.01 63.74 24.15
C LYS A 7 -32.13 63.12 23.07
N ARG A 8 -31.43 63.95 22.28
CA ARG A 8 -30.49 63.47 21.24
C ARG A 8 -29.31 62.71 21.84
N ILE A 9 -28.76 63.18 22.97
CA ILE A 9 -27.68 62.48 23.68
C ILE A 9 -28.15 61.10 24.14
N VAL A 10 -29.32 61.00 24.77
CA VAL A 10 -29.88 59.72 25.22
C VAL A 10 -30.09 58.74 24.05
N LEU A 11 -30.64 59.22 22.93
CA LEU A 11 -30.84 58.40 21.74
C LEU A 11 -29.51 57.87 21.17
N LEU A 12 -28.49 58.74 21.11
CA LEU A 12 -27.16 58.37 20.65
C LEU A 12 -26.53 57.33 21.59
N SER A 13 -26.60 57.55 22.90
CA SER A 13 -26.08 56.61 23.90
C SER A 13 -26.76 55.24 23.81
N GLN A 14 -28.08 55.19 23.61
CA GLN A 14 -28.79 53.93 23.39
C GLN A 14 -28.28 53.21 22.13
N THR A 15 -28.12 53.95 21.03
CA THR A 15 -27.61 53.40 19.77
C THR A 15 -26.19 52.85 19.92
N ILE A 16 -25.34 53.54 20.68
CA ILE A 16 -23.97 53.09 20.99
C ILE A 16 -24.00 51.78 21.77
N ILE A 17 -24.85 51.68 22.81
CA ILE A 17 -24.99 50.47 23.62
C ILE A 17 -25.46 49.30 22.77
N ASP A 18 -26.49 49.50 21.94
CA ASP A 18 -27.02 48.44 21.06
C ASP A 18 -25.96 47.95 20.07
N ASN A 19 -25.16 48.87 19.52
CA ASN A 19 -24.07 48.52 18.61
C ASN A 19 -22.93 47.78 19.32
N GLN A 20 -22.59 48.17 20.55
CA GLN A 20 -21.60 47.46 21.37
C GLN A 20 -22.04 46.04 21.70
N GLN A 21 -23.32 45.84 22.03
CA GLN A 21 -23.88 44.51 22.27
C GLN A 21 -23.81 43.63 21.01
N LYS A 22 -24.20 44.18 19.85
CA LYS A 22 -24.10 43.47 18.56
C LYS A 22 -22.66 43.12 18.20
N LEU A 23 -21.72 44.05 18.43
CA LEU A 23 -20.29 43.80 18.22
C LEU A 23 -19.81 42.63 19.08
N HIS A 24 -20.11 42.65 20.37
CA HIS A 24 -19.71 41.60 21.30
C HIS A 24 -20.29 40.22 20.90
N GLN A 25 -21.56 40.18 20.50
CA GLN A 25 -22.17 38.94 20.00
C GLN A 25 -21.45 38.41 18.75
N LYS A 26 -21.08 39.29 17.82
CA LYS A 26 -20.35 38.91 16.60
C LYS A 26 -18.94 38.44 16.90
N GLU A 27 -18.23 39.08 17.82
CA GLU A 27 -16.92 38.64 18.29
C GLU A 27 -17.00 37.24 18.92
N GLN A 28 -18.01 36.99 19.74
CA GLN A 28 -18.21 35.69 20.36
C GLN A 28 -18.51 34.59 19.32
N GLN A 29 -19.36 34.89 18.32
CA GLN A 29 -19.60 33.99 17.19
C GLN A 29 -18.30 33.69 16.42
N LEU A 30 -17.48 34.71 16.16
CA LEU A 30 -16.21 34.54 15.47
C LEU A 30 -15.25 33.65 16.26
N ILE A 31 -15.18 33.82 17.59
CA ILE A 31 -14.36 32.98 18.47
C ILE A 31 -14.82 31.52 18.41
N ASN A 32 -16.13 31.28 18.46
CA ASN A 32 -16.69 29.92 18.42
C ASN A 32 -16.36 29.23 17.08
N ILE A 33 -16.55 29.92 15.95
CA ILE A 33 -16.19 29.40 14.62
C ILE A 33 -14.69 29.09 14.53
N LYS A 34 -13.82 29.96 15.07
CA LYS A 34 -12.37 29.71 15.10
C LYS A 34 -12.01 28.46 15.92
N LYS A 35 -12.69 28.24 17.06
CA LYS A 35 -12.51 27.03 17.87
C LYS A 35 -12.94 25.77 17.12
N GLU A 36 -14.12 25.78 16.50
CA GLU A 36 -14.62 24.65 15.70
C GLU A 36 -13.69 24.33 14.54
N ARG A 37 -13.25 25.35 13.79
CA ARG A 37 -12.28 25.19 12.70
C ARG A 37 -10.99 24.54 13.17
N LEU A 38 -10.48 24.96 14.33
CA LEU A 38 -9.26 24.38 14.90
C LEU A 38 -9.45 22.91 15.27
N SER A 39 -10.58 22.57 15.90
CA SER A 39 -10.92 21.18 16.24
C SER A 39 -11.03 20.30 15.00
N LEU A 40 -11.71 20.78 13.95
CA LEU A 40 -11.82 20.08 12.67
C LEU A 40 -10.46 19.89 12.00
N LYS A 41 -9.59 20.92 12.02
CA LYS A 41 -8.22 20.81 11.48
C LYS A 41 -7.40 19.75 12.21
N LYS A 42 -7.49 19.71 13.54
CA LYS A 42 -6.80 18.69 14.36
C LYS A 42 -7.32 17.29 14.04
N TYR A 43 -8.65 17.11 14.02
CA TYR A 43 -9.27 15.83 13.69
C TYR A 43 -8.91 15.36 12.28
N GLY A 44 -9.00 16.24 11.28
CA GLY A 44 -8.63 15.94 9.90
C GLY A 44 -7.17 15.54 9.77
N GLY A 45 -6.26 16.26 10.44
CA GLY A 45 -4.84 15.90 10.50
C GLY A 45 -4.58 14.52 11.10
N GLN A 46 -5.24 14.20 12.23
CA GLN A 46 -5.14 12.88 12.86
C GLN A 46 -5.68 11.77 11.95
N LYS A 47 -6.83 11.98 11.30
CA LYS A 47 -7.40 11.03 10.34
C LYS A 47 -6.48 10.79 9.14
N LEU A 48 -5.90 11.86 8.58
CA LEU A 48 -4.95 11.75 7.48
C LEU A 48 -3.72 10.94 7.89
N GLN A 49 -3.18 11.18 9.10
CA GLN A 49 -2.06 10.42 9.63
C GLN A 49 -2.40 8.93 9.82
N GLN A 50 -3.62 8.61 10.29
CA GLN A 50 -4.11 7.23 10.39
C GLN A 50 -4.18 6.58 9.01
N ILE A 51 -4.73 7.27 8.00
CA ILE A 51 -4.82 6.77 6.62
C ILE A 51 -3.42 6.47 6.07
N HIS A 52 -2.47 7.39 6.19
CA HIS A 52 -1.10 7.17 5.74
C HIS A 52 -0.44 5.97 6.44
N THR A 53 -0.64 5.83 7.75
CA THR A 53 -0.10 4.71 8.52
C THR A 53 -0.69 3.37 8.05
N MET A 54 -2.01 3.31 7.84
CA MET A 54 -2.68 2.11 7.33
C MET A 54 -2.21 1.75 5.92
N MET A 55 -2.12 2.74 5.02
CA MET A 55 -1.61 2.53 3.66
C MET A 55 -0.18 2.00 3.66
N LYS A 56 0.70 2.54 4.52
CA LYS A 56 2.08 2.06 4.65
C LYS A 56 2.12 0.60 5.10
N ARG A 57 1.39 0.25 6.17
CA ARG A 57 1.30 -1.14 6.66
C ARG A 57 0.76 -2.10 5.61
N GLN A 58 -0.24 -1.69 4.84
CA GLN A 58 -0.78 -2.53 3.77
C GLN A 58 0.25 -2.76 2.65
N LYS A 59 1.00 -1.73 2.25
CA LYS A 59 2.08 -1.89 1.26
C LYS A 59 3.16 -2.85 1.75
N GLU A 60 3.59 -2.71 3.00
CA GLU A 60 4.58 -3.61 3.62
C GLU A 60 4.07 -5.05 3.67
N LYS A 61 2.81 -5.27 4.07
CA LYS A 61 2.18 -6.59 4.09
C LYS A 61 2.08 -7.20 2.69
N ASN A 62 1.66 -6.42 1.69
CA ASN A 62 1.58 -6.90 0.31
C ASN A 62 2.97 -7.26 -0.24
N ALA A 63 3.98 -6.44 0.05
CA ALA A 63 5.36 -6.73 -0.34
C ALA A 63 5.87 -8.03 0.31
N SER A 64 5.62 -8.24 1.61
CA SER A 64 6.03 -9.48 2.29
C SER A 64 5.32 -10.71 1.75
N VAL A 65 4.03 -10.61 1.42
CA VAL A 65 3.27 -11.73 0.82
C VAL A 65 3.83 -12.08 -0.55
N ASN A 66 4.07 -11.07 -1.40
CA ASN A 66 4.63 -11.29 -2.74
C ASN A 66 6.00 -11.96 -2.68
N VAL A 67 6.88 -11.55 -1.75
CA VAL A 67 8.19 -12.18 -1.55
C VAL A 67 8.03 -13.65 -1.13
N ALA A 68 7.18 -13.92 -0.14
CA ALA A 68 6.95 -15.28 0.34
C ALA A 68 6.32 -16.20 -0.74
N GLU A 69 5.42 -15.69 -1.56
CA GLU A 69 4.85 -16.44 -2.69
C GLU A 69 5.90 -16.72 -3.77
N THR A 70 6.73 -15.73 -4.09
CA THR A 70 7.83 -15.88 -5.06
C THR A 70 8.84 -16.92 -4.59
N GLU A 71 9.23 -16.88 -3.31
CA GLU A 71 10.15 -17.86 -2.71
C GLU A 71 9.57 -19.28 -2.71
N LYS A 72 8.27 -19.43 -2.41
CA LYS A 72 7.58 -20.73 -2.52
C LYS A 72 7.58 -21.26 -3.95
N MET A 73 7.32 -20.40 -4.94
CA MET A 73 7.35 -20.78 -6.35
C MET A 73 8.75 -21.22 -6.78
N LEU A 74 9.79 -20.46 -6.43
CA LEU A 74 11.18 -20.81 -6.71
C LEU A 74 11.58 -22.13 -6.06
N ASN A 75 11.20 -22.36 -4.80
CA ASN A 75 11.47 -23.62 -4.11
C ASN A 75 10.75 -24.81 -4.77
N LYS A 76 9.54 -24.62 -5.28
CA LYS A 76 8.84 -25.67 -6.03
C LYS A 76 9.55 -25.96 -7.36
N LEU A 77 9.93 -24.94 -8.11
CA LEU A 77 10.67 -25.10 -9.36
C LEU A 77 12.00 -25.81 -9.15
N GLU A 78 12.73 -25.49 -8.08
CA GLU A 78 13.99 -26.14 -7.75
C GLU A 78 13.79 -27.63 -7.43
N LYS A 79 12.72 -28.00 -6.72
CA LYS A 79 12.38 -29.42 -6.48
C LYS A 79 12.03 -30.17 -7.76
N GLU A 80 11.21 -29.58 -8.63
CA GLU A 80 10.86 -30.19 -9.92
C GLU A 80 12.11 -30.36 -10.81
N ARG A 81 13.03 -29.39 -10.77
CA ARG A 81 14.33 -29.47 -11.45
C ARG A 81 15.15 -30.65 -10.95
N GLN A 82 15.33 -30.75 -9.63
CA GLN A 82 16.08 -31.84 -9.00
C GLN A 82 15.48 -33.21 -9.37
N MET A 83 14.15 -33.33 -9.32
CA MET A 83 13.45 -34.55 -9.72
C MET A 83 13.71 -34.89 -11.20
N THR A 84 13.62 -33.89 -12.08
CA THR A 84 13.89 -34.07 -13.51
C THR A 84 15.31 -34.55 -13.77
N THR A 85 16.31 -33.96 -13.09
CA THR A 85 17.71 -34.39 -13.21
C THR A 85 17.92 -35.83 -12.71
N ILE A 86 17.29 -36.20 -11.60
CA ILE A 86 17.34 -37.58 -11.10
C ILE A 86 16.77 -38.55 -12.14
N ILE A 87 15.60 -38.23 -12.70
CA ILE A 87 14.95 -39.03 -13.74
C ILE A 87 15.85 -39.15 -14.98
N GLN A 88 16.43 -38.04 -15.45
CA GLN A 88 17.38 -38.03 -16.57
C GLN A 88 18.56 -38.97 -16.34
N ASN A 89 19.20 -38.87 -15.16
CA ASN A 89 20.34 -39.70 -14.78
C ASN A 89 19.97 -41.19 -14.70
N VAL A 90 18.79 -41.52 -14.17
CA VAL A 90 18.30 -42.90 -14.11
C VAL A 90 18.12 -43.47 -15.52
N PHE A 91 17.46 -42.74 -16.41
CA PHE A 91 17.25 -43.19 -17.79
C PHE A 91 18.57 -43.36 -18.56
N GLN A 92 19.52 -42.43 -18.41
CA GLN A 92 20.86 -42.56 -18.99
C GLN A 92 21.56 -43.85 -18.52
N ASN A 93 21.59 -44.08 -17.21
CA ASN A 93 22.22 -45.27 -16.63
C ASN A 93 21.56 -46.56 -17.10
N VAL A 94 20.23 -46.59 -17.23
CA VAL A 94 19.50 -47.75 -17.75
C VAL A 94 19.86 -48.02 -19.21
N ILE A 95 19.89 -46.99 -20.06
CA ILE A 95 20.24 -47.14 -21.48
C ILE A 95 21.68 -47.64 -21.62
N ILE A 96 22.63 -47.02 -20.91
CA ILE A 96 24.04 -47.43 -20.94
C ILE A 96 24.21 -48.86 -20.39
N GLY A 97 23.56 -49.19 -19.27
CA GLY A 97 23.64 -50.49 -18.63
C GLY A 97 23.00 -51.62 -19.42
N SER A 98 22.01 -51.31 -20.28
CA SER A 98 21.33 -52.28 -21.14
C SER A 98 22.22 -52.86 -22.25
N LYS A 99 23.39 -52.26 -22.52
CA LYS A 99 24.31 -52.61 -23.62
C LYS A 99 23.67 -52.59 -25.02
N VAL A 100 22.50 -51.97 -25.18
CA VAL A 100 21.90 -51.71 -26.49
C VAL A 100 22.77 -50.70 -27.24
N ASN A 101 22.99 -50.93 -28.54
CA ASN A 101 23.76 -50.02 -29.38
C ASN A 101 22.95 -48.76 -29.74
N TRP A 102 22.78 -47.89 -28.74
CA TRP A 102 21.98 -46.68 -28.82
C TRP A 102 22.52 -45.64 -29.82
N ALA A 103 23.80 -45.75 -30.21
CA ALA A 103 24.43 -44.82 -31.14
C ALA A 103 24.10 -45.13 -32.60
N GLU A 104 23.72 -46.38 -32.91
CA GLU A 104 23.31 -46.81 -34.25
C GLU A 104 21.85 -46.48 -34.54
N ASP A 105 20.97 -46.50 -33.52
CA ASP A 105 19.58 -46.10 -33.66
C ASP A 105 19.42 -44.57 -33.57
N PRO A 106 18.99 -43.89 -34.65
CA PRO A 106 18.89 -42.43 -34.66
C PRO A 106 17.92 -41.87 -33.61
N SER A 107 16.86 -42.62 -33.29
CA SER A 107 15.85 -42.22 -32.31
C SER A 107 16.39 -42.32 -30.88
N LEU A 108 17.05 -43.41 -30.52
CA LEU A 108 17.69 -43.59 -29.21
C LEU A 108 18.83 -42.59 -29.01
N LYS A 109 19.63 -42.36 -30.05
CA LYS A 109 20.70 -41.34 -30.02
C LYS A 109 20.15 -39.95 -29.72
N ALA A 110 19.03 -39.57 -30.35
CA ALA A 110 18.38 -38.29 -30.08
C ALA A 110 17.88 -38.18 -28.62
N ILE A 111 17.30 -39.26 -28.07
CA ILE A 111 16.82 -39.30 -26.69
C ILE A 111 17.98 -39.17 -25.69
N VAL A 112 19.06 -39.93 -25.86
CA VAL A 112 20.23 -39.87 -24.96
C VAL A 112 20.84 -38.47 -24.95
N LEU A 113 21.03 -37.86 -26.12
CA LEU A 113 21.56 -36.50 -26.25
C LEU A 113 20.64 -35.43 -25.64
N GLN A 114 19.32 -35.65 -25.61
CA GLN A 114 18.39 -34.76 -24.92
C GLN A 114 18.46 -34.92 -23.40
N LEU A 115 18.66 -36.13 -22.89
CA LEU A 115 18.82 -36.38 -21.46
C LEU A 115 20.10 -35.75 -20.90
N GLU A 116 21.17 -35.60 -21.70
CA GLU A 116 22.40 -34.91 -21.32
C GLU A 116 22.22 -33.39 -21.15
N LYS A 117 21.17 -32.80 -21.71
CA LYS A 117 20.89 -31.37 -21.56
C LYS A 117 20.23 -31.11 -20.21
N ASN A 118 21.00 -30.55 -19.29
CA ASN A 118 20.47 -30.03 -18.03
C ASN A 118 19.49 -28.88 -18.30
N VAL A 119 18.40 -28.84 -17.53
CA VAL A 119 17.45 -27.73 -17.57
C VAL A 119 18.04 -26.55 -16.79
N TYR A 120 18.56 -25.56 -17.51
CA TYR A 120 19.03 -24.30 -16.94
C TYR A 120 17.98 -23.20 -17.15
N LEU A 121 17.75 -22.37 -16.13
CA LEU A 121 17.04 -21.10 -16.28
C LEU A 121 18.05 -20.05 -16.73
N GLN A 122 17.76 -19.37 -17.84
CA GLN A 122 18.51 -18.21 -18.33
C GLN A 122 17.89 -16.92 -17.78
#